data_AF-A0A1M6U8I6-F1
#
_entry.id   AF-A0A1M6U8I6-F1
#
_cell.length_a   1.000
_cell.length_b   1.000
_cell.length_c   1.000
_cell.angle_alpha   90.00
_cell.angle_beta   90.00
_cell.angle_gamma   90.00
#
_symmetry.space_group_name_H-M   'P 1'
#
loop_
_entity.id
_entity.type
_entity.pdbx_description
1 polymer ?
#
loop_
_entity_poly.entity_id
_entity_poly.type
_entity_poly.pdbx_seq_one_letter_code
_entity_poly.pdbx_strand_id
1 'polypeptide(L)' 'MAKGLKIVMIGEGSSYTPELVEEFIKRYNKLPVRELWLVDI' A
#
# COMPACT_ATOMS: atom_id res chain seq x y z
N MET A 1 -8.77 -13.08 14.56
CA MET A 1 -7.97 -12.93 13.33
C MET A 1 -8.21 -11.54 12.78
N ALA A 2 -7.28 -10.60 12.94
CA ALA A 2 -7.41 -9.30 12.29
C ALA A 2 -7.23 -9.52 10.78
N LYS A 3 -8.30 -9.34 10.00
CA LYS A 3 -8.24 -9.42 8.54
C LYS A 3 -7.48 -8.18 8.07
N GLY A 4 -6.19 -8.33 7.76
CA GLY A 4 -5.39 -7.26 7.18
C GLY A 4 -5.98 -6.81 5.84
N LEU A 5 -5.74 -5.55 5.49
CA LEU A 5 -6.28 -4.91 4.30
C LEU A 5 -5.54 -5.35 3.04
N LYS A 6 -6.30 -5.56 1.97
CA LYS A 6 -5.77 -5.68 0.61
C LYS A 6 -6.00 -4.36 -0.11
N ILE A 7 -4.92 -3.76 -0.61
CA ILE A 7 -4.93 -2.49 -1.34
C ILE A 7 -4.39 -2.74 -2.75
N VAL A 8 -5.05 -2.17 -3.75
CA VAL A 8 -4.59 -2.17 -5.14
C VAL A 8 -4.36 -0.71 -5.54
N MET A 9 -3.18 -0.41 -6.06
CA MET A 9 -2.79 0.88 -6.61
C MET A 9 -2.67 0.73 -8.12
N ILE A 10 -3.33 1.59 -8.88
CA ILE A 10 -3.30 1.61 -10.33
C ILE A 10 -2.59 2.90 -10.75
N GLY A 11 -1.54 2.79 -11.57
CA GLY A 11 -0.61 3.87 -11.91
C GLY A 11 0.63 3.90 -11.02
N GLU A 12 1.32 2.76 -10.88
CA GLU A 12 2.57 2.63 -10.13
C GLU A 12 3.66 3.62 -10.59
N GLY A 13 3.68 3.99 -11.87
CA GLY A 13 4.61 4.95 -12.47
C GLY A 13 4.49 6.38 -11.95
N SER A 14 3.60 6.65 -11.01
CA SER A 14 3.60 7.90 -10.25
C SER A 14 4.86 8.03 -9.40
N SER A 15 5.53 9.19 -9.48
CA SER A 15 6.68 9.51 -8.62
C SER A 15 6.35 9.51 -7.12
N TYR A 16 5.06 9.48 -6.74
CA TYR A 16 4.59 9.49 -5.35
C TYR A 16 4.36 8.09 -4.76
N THR A 17 4.46 7.03 -5.55
CA THR A 17 4.30 5.65 -5.09
C THR A 17 5.26 5.31 -3.94
N PRO A 18 6.56 5.68 -3.98
CA PRO A 18 7.50 5.35 -2.90
C PRO A 18 7.09 5.93 -1.54
N GLU A 19 6.71 7.21 -1.49
CA GLU A 19 6.31 7.89 -0.25
C GLU A 19 5.04 7.28 0.34
N LEU A 20 4.10 6.88 -0.53
CA LEU A 20 2.85 6.24 -0.11
C LEU A 20 3.10 4.85 0.51
N VAL A 21 4.01 4.06 -0.08
CA VAL A 21 4.43 2.77 0.46
C VAL A 21 5.13 2.94 1.81
N GLU A 22 6.01 3.94 1.93
CA GLU A 22 6.73 4.23 3.17
C GLU A 22 5.76 4.57 4.32
N GLU A 23 4.73 5.38 4.05
CA GLU A 23 3.72 5.71 5.06
C GLU A 23 2.86 4.51 5.45
N PHE A 24 2.56 3.58 4.53
CA PHE A 24 1.88 2.33 4.89
C PHE A 24 2.71 1.48 5.85
N ILE A 25 4.02 1.42 5.66
CA ILE A 25 4.94 0.70 6.55
C ILE A 25 4.98 1.40 7.92
N LYS A 26 5.23 2.72 7.96
CA LYS A 26 5.30 3.49 9.20
C LYS A 26 4.02 3.41 10.04
N ARG A 27 2.86 3.30 9.37
CA ARG A 27 1.55 3.32 10.02
C ARG A 27 0.89 1.94 10.07
N TYR A 28 1.64 0.86 9.88
CA TYR A 28 1.11 -0.51 9.87
C TYR A 28 0.27 -0.84 11.12
N ASN A 29 0.67 -0.36 12.29
CA ASN A 29 -0.08 -0.56 13.55
C ASN A 29 -1.48 0.08 13.54
N LYS A 30 -1.70 1.11 12.72
CA LYS A 30 -3.01 1.77 12.56
C LYS A 30 -3.77 1.25 11.34
N LEU A 31 -3.06 0.91 10.28
CA LEU A 31 -3.62 0.40 9.03
C LEU A 31 -2.83 -0.84 8.58
N PRO A 32 -3.19 -2.05 9.06
CA PRO A 32 -2.44 -3.25 8.77
C PRO A 32 -2.69 -3.72 7.33
N VAL A 33 -1.87 -3.25 6.39
CA VAL A 33 -1.89 -3.65 4.98
C VAL A 33 -1.19 -4.99 4.83
N ARG A 34 -1.92 -6.02 4.40
CA ARG A 34 -1.39 -7.38 4.24
C ARG A 34 -1.05 -7.72 2.80
N GLU A 35 -1.75 -7.09 1.86
CA GLU A 35 -1.50 -7.24 0.43
C GLU A 35 -1.52 -5.84 -0.19
N LEU A 36 -0.45 -5.48 -0.87
CA LEU A 36 -0.38 -4.28 -1.70
C LEU A 36 -0.05 -4.72 -3.12
N TRP A 37 -0.95 -4.42 -4.05
CA TRP A 37 -0.77 -4.73 -5.46
C TRP A 37 -0.55 -3.42 -6.19
N LEU A 38 0.57 -3.31 -6.90
CA LEU A 38 0.85 -2.17 -7.75
C LEU A 38 0.62 -2.63 -9.19
N VAL A 39 -0.22 -1.89 -9.91
CA VAL A 39 -0.61 -2.19 -11.28
C VAL A 39 -0.34 -0.96 -12.11
N ASP A 40 0.24 -1.15 -13.28
CA ASP A 40 0.32 -0.13 -14.34
C ASP A 40 -0.18 -0.77 -15.65
N ILE A 41 -0.36 0.04 -16.70
CA ILE A 41 -0.83 -0.43 -18.02
C ILE A 41 0.19 -1.28 -18.76
#